data_AF-A0A0A8UMX0-F1
#
_entry.id   AF-A0A0A8UMX0-F1
#
_cell.length_a   1.000
_cell.length_b   1.000
_cell.length_c   1.000
_cell.angle_alpha   90.00
_cell.angle_beta   90.00
_cell.angle_gamma   90.00
#
_symmetry.space_group_name_H-M   'P 1'
#
loop_
_entity.id
_entity.type
_entity.pdbx_description
1 polymer ?
#
loop_
_entity_poly.entity_id
_entity_poly.type
_entity_poly.pdbx_seq_one_letter_code
_entity_poly.pdbx_strand_id
1 'polypeptide(L)'
;MRASKHPLEWTMKLSQGFSLIELLIALILLSSISLSLLNHQEHMSHSLLHIQQRSQALRLLDNNSERFLGRFPFTAVPQLFKLEQISIPQGILIQILWGGKLADTDCCKLQWKLFL
;
A
#
# COMPACT_ATOMS: atom_id res chain seq x y z
N MET A 1 72.55 -14.96 41.12
CA MET A 1 72.59 -13.48 41.12
C MET A 1 72.77 -13.06 39.67
N ARG A 2 71.84 -12.44 38.95
CA ARG A 2 71.08 -11.23 39.25
C ARG A 2 69.81 -11.26 38.37
N ALA A 3 68.67 -10.93 38.98
CA ALA A 3 67.36 -10.84 38.36
C ALA A 3 67.24 -9.66 37.37
N SER A 4 66.06 -9.55 36.73
CA SER A 4 65.45 -8.35 36.11
C SER A 4 65.48 -8.33 34.57
N LYS A 5 64.40 -8.12 33.82
CA LYS A 5 62.98 -7.84 34.08
C LYS A 5 62.26 -8.05 32.74
N HIS A 6 61.10 -8.70 32.74
CA HIS A 6 60.09 -8.44 31.70
C HIS A 6 59.54 -7.01 31.89
N PRO A 7 59.23 -6.32 30.80
CA PRO A 7 57.98 -5.57 30.70
C PRO A 7 57.20 -6.12 29.48
N LEU A 8 56.11 -6.88 29.63
CA LEU A 8 54.75 -6.45 30.01
C LEU A 8 54.30 -5.17 29.28
N GLU A 9 53.28 -5.38 28.43
CA GLU A 9 52.31 -4.40 27.92
C GLU A 9 52.90 -3.40 26.89
N TRP A 10 52.25 -3.15 25.76
CA TRP A 10 50.89 -2.62 25.67
C TRP A 10 50.10 -3.27 24.54
N THR A 11 49.03 -3.97 24.88
CA THR A 11 47.86 -4.01 24.00
C THR A 11 47.44 -2.55 23.80
N MET A 12 47.66 -1.96 22.63
CA MET A 12 46.88 -0.80 22.23
C MET A 12 45.44 -1.27 22.12
N LYS A 13 44.68 -1.19 23.21
CA LYS A 13 43.23 -1.10 23.15
C LYS A 13 42.96 0.20 22.40
N LEU A 14 42.85 0.10 21.08
CA LEU A 14 42.34 1.18 20.26
C LEU A 14 40.84 1.31 20.56
N SER A 15 40.49 1.84 21.74
CA SER A 15 39.15 2.35 21.95
C SER A 15 39.08 3.71 21.27
N GLN A 16 38.99 3.70 19.94
CA GLN A 16 38.52 4.88 19.22
C GLN A 16 37.04 5.03 19.60
N GLY A 17 36.77 5.90 20.58
CA GLY A 17 35.42 6.33 20.88
C GLY A 17 34.87 7.12 19.69
N PHE A 18 33.57 7.02 19.46
CA PHE A 18 32.91 7.82 18.43
C PHE A 18 33.04 9.31 18.76
N SER A 19 33.44 10.09 17.76
CA SER A 19 33.35 11.55 17.84
C SER A 19 31.89 11.97 17.98
N LEU A 20 31.62 13.05 18.71
CA LEU A 20 30.28 13.64 18.80
C LEU A 20 29.70 13.91 17.40
N ILE A 21 30.54 14.32 16.45
CA ILE A 21 30.12 14.58 15.07
C ILE A 21 29.66 13.28 14.38
N GLU A 22 30.40 12.18 14.56
CA GLU A 22 30.04 10.88 13.99
C GLU A 22 28.73 10.37 14.58
N LEU A 23 28.53 10.58 15.89
CA LEU A 23 27.27 10.25 16.56
C LEU A 23 26.10 11.09 16.01
N LEU A 24 26.29 12.40 15.84
CA LEU A 24 25.26 13.29 15.28
C LEU A 24 24.92 12.92 13.83
N ILE A 25 25.92 12.62 13.00
CA ILE A 25 25.72 12.14 11.63
C ILE A 25 24.94 10.83 11.65
N ALA A 26 25.32 9.88 12.50
CA ALA A 26 24.62 8.59 12.63
C ALA A 26 23.16 8.78 13.05
N LEU A 27 22.87 9.68 14.00
CA LEU A 27 21.50 9.99 14.44
C LEU A 27 20.67 10.65 13.34
N ILE A 28 21.26 11.58 12.57
CA ILE A 28 20.58 12.23 11.44
C ILE A 28 20.27 11.22 10.34
N LEU A 29 21.22 10.34 10.02
CA LEU A 29 21.01 9.29 9.02
C LEU A 29 19.93 8.32 9.45
N LEU A 30 19.99 7.85 10.70
CA LEU A 30 19.02 6.88 11.23
C LEU A 30 17.61 7.46 11.29
N SER A 31 17.45 8.71 11.71
CA SER A 31 16.14 9.38 11.73
C SER A 31 15.60 9.62 10.32
N SER A 32 16.45 10.05 9.37
CA SER A 32 16.05 10.27 7.97
C SER A 32 15.62 8.97 7.28
N ILE A 33 16.37 7.88 7.47
CA ILE A 33 16.04 6.57 6.91
C ILE A 33 14.74 6.05 7.53
N SER A 34 14.58 6.16 8.85
CA SER A 34 13.37 5.71 9.54
C SER A 34 12.14 6.47 9.06
N LEU A 35 12.25 7.79 8.88
CA LEU A 35 11.16 8.62 8.36
C LEU A 35 10.82 8.27 6.90
N SER A 36 11.84 8.09 6.07
CA SER A 36 11.66 7.68 4.67
C SER A 36 10.96 6.32 4.57
N LEU A 37 11.35 5.35 5.41
CA LEU A 37 10.75 4.03 5.45
C LEU A 37 9.29 4.09 5.89
N LEU A 38 8.98 4.91 6.91
CA LEU A 38 7.61 5.10 7.39
C LEU A 38 6.71 5.67 6.28
N ASN A 39 7.18 6.73 5.60
CA ASN A 39 6.45 7.33 4.48
C ASN A 39 6.25 6.34 3.33
N HIS A 40 7.27 5.54 3.02
CA HIS A 40 7.17 4.50 2.00
C HIS A 40 6.13 3.42 2.37
N GLN A 41 6.12 2.98 3.63
CA GLN A 41 5.17 2.00 4.13
C GLN A 41 3.72 2.50 4.06
N GLU A 42 3.49 3.76 4.38
CA GLU A 42 2.16 4.38 4.26
C GLU A 42 1.67 4.39 2.81
N HIS A 43 2.50 4.87 1.87
CA HIS A 43 2.16 4.88 0.44
C HIS A 43 1.90 3.48 -0.12
N MET A 44 2.70 2.48 0.28
CA MET A 44 2.47 1.09 -0.13
C MET A 44 1.17 0.52 0.42
N SER A 45 0.85 0.80 1.69
CA SER A 45 -0.42 0.39 2.29
C SER A 45 -1.63 0.94 1.53
N HIS A 46 -1.61 2.24 1.22
CA HIS A 46 -2.68 2.86 0.43
C HIS A 46 -2.78 2.28 -0.98
N SER A 47 -1.65 2.03 -1.63
CA SER A 47 -1.62 1.44 -2.98
C SER A 47 -2.21 0.03 -2.98
N LEU A 48 -1.83 -0.81 -2.01
CA LEU A 48 -2.36 -2.16 -1.86
C LEU A 48 -3.86 -2.16 -1.60
N LEU A 49 -4.34 -1.29 -0.71
CA LEU A 49 -5.76 -1.16 -0.43
C LEU A 49 -6.54 -0.77 -1.69
N HIS A 50 -6.02 0.20 -2.45
CA HIS A 50 -6.66 0.64 -3.69
C HIS A 50 -6.71 -0.49 -4.75
N ILE A 51 -5.61 -1.23 -4.93
CA ILE A 51 -5.57 -2.37 -5.85
C ILE A 51 -6.54 -3.47 -5.41
N GLN A 52 -6.59 -3.76 -4.11
CA GLN A 52 -7.50 -4.74 -3.54
C GLN A 52 -8.96 -4.35 -3.80
N GLN A 53 -9.34 -3.11 -3.52
CA GLN A 53 -10.69 -2.61 -3.77
C GLN A 53 -11.05 -2.67 -5.25
N ARG A 54 -10.14 -2.27 -6.14
CA ARG A 54 -10.34 -2.34 -7.58
C ARG A 54 -10.51 -3.77 -8.08
N SER A 55 -9.71 -4.71 -7.57
CA SER A 55 -9.82 -6.14 -7.90
C SER A 55 -11.16 -6.73 -7.46
N GLN A 56 -11.61 -6.37 -6.25
CA GLN A 56 -12.94 -6.77 -5.75
C GLN A 56 -14.07 -6.16 -6.58
N ALA A 57 -13.96 -4.87 -6.94
CA ALA A 57 -14.93 -4.21 -7.81
C ALA A 57 -15.02 -4.88 -9.18
N LEU A 58 -13.88 -5.23 -9.78
CA LEU A 58 -13.84 -5.92 -11.07
C LEU A 58 -14.54 -7.27 -10.99
N ARG A 59 -14.24 -8.08 -9.96
CA ARG A 59 -14.88 -9.39 -9.77
C ARG A 59 -16.39 -9.27 -9.53
N LEU A 60 -16.81 -8.27 -8.76
CA LEU A 60 -18.23 -8.01 -8.51
C LEU A 60 -18.94 -7.57 -9.79
N LEU A 61 -18.31 -6.69 -10.58
CA LEU A 61 -18.85 -6.25 -11.85
C LEU A 61 -19.03 -7.44 -12.78
N ASP A 62 -17.96 -8.21 -13.01
CA ASP A 62 -17.91 -9.37 -13.91
C ASP A 62 -18.99 -10.40 -13.57
N ASN A 63 -19.03 -10.85 -12.31
CA ASN A 63 -20.05 -11.77 -11.81
C ASN A 63 -21.48 -11.24 -12.00
N ASN A 64 -21.72 -9.96 -11.73
CA ASN A 64 -23.06 -9.38 -11.86
C ASN A 64 -23.45 -9.18 -13.33
N SER A 65 -22.50 -8.89 -14.22
CA SER A 65 -22.75 -8.88 -15.68
C SER A 65 -23.11 -10.26 -16.20
N GLU A 66 -22.41 -11.31 -15.79
CA GLU A 66 -22.76 -12.68 -16.18
C GLU A 66 -24.15 -13.08 -15.66
N ARG A 67 -24.46 -12.75 -14.40
CA ARG A 67 -25.80 -12.99 -13.83
C ARG A 67 -26.88 -12.24 -14.60
N PHE A 68 -26.61 -10.99 -14.98
CA PHE A 68 -27.53 -10.20 -15.80
C PHE A 68 -27.81 -10.88 -17.15
N LEU A 69 -26.75 -11.29 -17.86
CA LEU A 69 -26.88 -12.02 -19.13
C LEU A 69 -27.62 -13.36 -18.96
N GLY A 70 -27.39 -14.05 -17.84
CA GLY A 70 -28.08 -15.27 -17.45
C GLY A 70 -29.51 -15.08 -16.91
N ARG A 71 -30.03 -13.83 -16.88
CA ARG A 71 -31.34 -13.47 -16.31
C ARG A 71 -31.52 -13.85 -14.83
N PHE A 72 -30.41 -13.90 -14.09
CA PHE A 72 -30.39 -14.08 -12.65
C PHE A 72 -30.39 -12.73 -11.93
N PRO A 73 -30.98 -12.64 -10.72
CA PRO A 73 -30.91 -11.42 -9.93
C PRO A 73 -29.47 -11.10 -9.55
N PHE A 74 -29.15 -9.81 -9.41
CA PHE A 74 -27.85 -9.36 -8.92
C PHE A 74 -27.53 -9.93 -7.54
N THR A 75 -26.24 -10.14 -7.32
CA THR A 75 -25.70 -10.55 -6.03
C THR A 75 -25.64 -9.36 -5.07
N ALA A 76 -25.81 -9.65 -3.77
CA ALA A 76 -25.60 -8.65 -2.72
C ALA A 76 -24.17 -8.10 -2.79
N VAL A 77 -24.06 -6.78 -2.70
CA VAL A 77 -22.80 -6.06 -2.86
C VAL A 77 -22.37 -5.55 -1.47
N PRO A 78 -21.10 -5.68 -1.06
CA PRO A 78 -20.65 -5.18 0.24
C PRO A 78 -20.84 -3.66 0.37
N GLN A 79 -21.02 -3.15 1.60
CA GLN A 79 -21.38 -1.75 1.88
C GLN A 79 -20.43 -0.69 1.25
N LEU A 80 -19.18 -1.06 0.99
CA LEU A 80 -18.17 -0.19 0.37
C LEU A 80 -18.37 0.02 -1.13
N PHE A 81 -19.24 -0.77 -1.76
CA PHE A 81 -19.49 -0.77 -3.19
C PHE A 81 -20.97 -0.51 -3.47
N LYS A 82 -21.25 0.21 -4.55
CA LYS A 82 -22.60 0.44 -5.06
C LYS A 82 -22.66 -0.03 -6.50
N LEU A 83 -23.54 -0.99 -6.77
CA LEU A 83 -23.82 -1.46 -8.13
C LEU A 83 -25.03 -0.72 -8.67
N GLU A 84 -24.91 -0.19 -9.88
CA GLU A 84 -25.98 0.51 -10.57
C GLU A 84 -26.14 -0.05 -11.98
N GLN A 85 -27.39 -0.16 -12.41
CA GLN A 85 -27.77 -0.55 -13.76
C GLN A 85 -28.36 0.67 -14.45
N ILE A 86 -27.77 1.07 -15.58
CA ILE A 86 -28.22 2.21 -16.38
C ILE A 86 -28.62 1.69 -17.75
N SER A 87 -29.89 1.92 -18.12
CA SER A 87 -30.35 1.62 -19.47
C SER A 87 -29.79 2.66 -20.45
N ILE A 88 -29.18 2.20 -21.54
CA ILE A 88 -28.67 3.05 -22.61
C ILE A 88 -29.33 2.65 -23.95
N PRO A 89 -29.37 3.52 -24.97
CA PRO A 89 -30.04 3.20 -26.24
C PRO A 89 -29.53 1.93 -26.94
N GLN A 90 -28.29 1.55 -26.66
CA GLN A 90 -27.57 0.42 -27.30
C GLN A 90 -27.54 -0.84 -26.41
N GLY A 91 -28.25 -0.85 -25.28
CA GLY A 91 -28.22 -1.95 -24.31
C GLY A 91 -28.19 -1.46 -22.88
N ILE A 92 -27.37 -2.10 -22.05
CA ILE A 92 -27.33 -1.83 -20.60
C ILE A 92 -25.90 -1.59 -20.16
N LEU A 93 -25.71 -0.54 -19.37
CA LEU A 93 -24.47 -0.25 -18.68
C LEU A 93 -24.60 -0.73 -17.23
N ILE A 94 -23.77 -1.70 -16.85
CA ILE A 94 -23.61 -2.09 -15.44
C ILE A 94 -22.40 -1.33 -14.91
N GLN A 95 -22.56 -0.61 -13.82
CA GLN A 95 -21.46 0.11 -13.18
C GLN A 95 -21.35 -0.25 -11.70
N ILE A 96 -20.11 -0.30 -11.24
CA ILE A 96 -19.78 -0.43 -9.82
C ILE A 96 -18.96 0.79 -9.38
N LEU A 97 -19.38 1.36 -8.27
CA LEU A 97 -18.81 2.55 -7.65
C LEU A 97 -18.28 2.15 -6.27
N TRP A 98 -17.13 2.68 -5.87
CA TRP A 98 -16.60 2.53 -4.51
C TRP A 98 -15.83 3.77 -4.08
N GLY A 99 -15.49 3.85 -2.79
CA GLY A 99 -14.68 4.97 -2.26
C GLY A 99 -15.50 6.13 -1.68
N GLY A 100 -16.63 5.82 -1.02
CA GLY A 100 -17.40 6.83 -0.29
C GLY A 100 -16.53 7.63 0.69
N LYS A 101 -16.26 8.91 0.34
CA LYS A 101 -15.50 9.95 1.08
C LYS A 101 -14.00 10.09 0.81
N LEU A 102 -13.52 9.90 -0.42
CA LEU A 102 -12.31 10.61 -0.88
C LEU A 102 -12.70 11.55 -2.03
N ALA A 103 -12.43 12.83 -1.83
CA ALA A 103 -13.06 13.98 -2.48
C ALA A 103 -12.96 14.03 -4.02
N ASP A 104 -14.03 14.55 -4.63
CA ASP A 104 -14.10 15.34 -5.88
C ASP A 104 -13.44 14.81 -7.16
N THR A 105 -13.09 13.53 -7.21
CA THR A 105 -12.64 12.89 -8.45
C THR A 105 -13.49 11.67 -8.69
N ASP A 106 -13.82 11.38 -9.96
CA ASP A 106 -14.40 10.11 -10.42
C ASP A 106 -13.53 8.86 -10.10
N CYS A 107 -12.60 8.96 -9.14
CA CYS A 107 -12.21 7.81 -8.35
C CYS A 107 -13.46 7.40 -7.57
N CYS A 108 -14.13 6.30 -7.86
CA CYS A 108 -13.55 5.10 -8.36
C CYS A 108 -14.72 4.29 -8.92
N LYS A 109 -14.75 4.20 -10.26
CA LYS A 109 -15.84 3.64 -11.04
C LYS A 109 -15.28 2.61 -12.02
N LEU A 110 -15.95 1.46 -12.11
CA LEU A 110 -15.80 0.52 -13.21
C LEU A 110 -17.14 0.32 -13.89
N GLN A 111 -17.13 0.21 -15.20
CA GLN A 111 -18.34 0.10 -16.00
C GLN A 111 -18.16 -0.95 -17.09
N TRP A 112 -19.21 -1.72 -17.33
CA TRP A 112 -19.28 -2.71 -18.39
C TRP A 112 -20.52 -2.43 -19.24
N LYS A 113 -20.31 -2.30 -20.56
CA LYS A 113 -21.39 -2.15 -21.53
C LYS A 113 -21.79 -3.52 -22.04
N LEU A 114 -23.05 -3.89 -21.83
CA LEU A 114 -23.66 -5.08 -22.39
C LEU A 114 -24.52 -4.65 -23.57
N PHE A 115 -24.10 -5.07 -24.77
CA PHE A 115 -24.91 -4.91 -25.97
C PHE A 115 -25.93 -6.04 -26.00
N LEU A 116 -27.21 -5.67 -26.13
CA LEU A 116 -28.34 -6.58 -26.22
C LEU A 116 -28.81 -6.72 -27.67
#